data_AF-A0A937Z5C2-F1
#
_entry.id   AF-A0A937Z5C2-F1
#
_cell.length_a   1.000
_cell.length_b   1.000
_cell.length_c   1.000
_cell.angle_alpha   90.00
_cell.angle_beta   90.00
_cell.angle_gamma   90.00
#
_symmetry.space_group_name_H-M   'P 1'
#
loop_
_entity.id
_entity.type
_entity.pdbx_description
1 polymer ?
#
loop_
_entity_poly.entity_id
_entity_poly.type
_entity_poly.pdbx_seq_one_letter_code
_entity_poly.pdbx_strand_id
1 'polypeptide(L)'
;RSGAPAFGTPEYAKAAQVSGQLARLLGVPFRSSNVTAANDVDAQAAYESMMSLWGAVTGGANLILHAAGWLNGGLTASFEKLIIDAELLQMMAAWCEPLTVDASSLALEAVRDVGPAGHFFGTAHTLARYETAFYRPLVSNWDNYDTWKERGSETAPLRANRIWKKLLADYVEPATDPGRREAIDAFVRTRKEAYLRP
;
A
#
# COMPACT_ATOMS: atom_id res chain seq x y z
N ARG A 1 -6.01 17.30 -25.87
CA ARG A 1 -6.78 17.11 -24.61
C ARG A 1 -8.03 16.32 -24.94
N SER A 2 -8.31 15.22 -24.23
CA SER A 2 -9.34 14.23 -24.61
C SER A 2 -10.69 14.37 -23.87
N GLY A 3 -10.75 15.15 -22.78
CA GLY A 3 -11.94 15.25 -21.92
C GLY A 3 -12.14 14.05 -20.98
N ALA A 4 -11.27 13.04 -21.04
CA ALA A 4 -11.31 11.90 -20.13
C ALA A 4 -10.91 12.31 -18.69
N PRO A 5 -11.43 11.61 -17.66
CA PRO A 5 -10.99 11.81 -16.28
C PRO A 5 -9.47 11.63 -16.14
N ALA A 6 -8.83 12.55 -15.42
CA ALA A 6 -7.42 12.45 -15.05
C ALA A 6 -7.32 12.18 -13.54
N PHE A 7 -6.39 11.31 -13.16
CA PHE A 7 -6.19 10.86 -11.78
C PHE A 7 -4.71 10.96 -11.42
N GLY A 8 -4.39 10.93 -10.12
CA GLY A 8 -3.01 11.01 -9.64
C GLY A 8 -2.25 12.26 -10.08
N THR A 9 -2.96 13.35 -10.39
CA THR A 9 -2.36 14.60 -10.81
C THR A 9 -1.97 15.47 -9.61
N PRO A 10 -1.10 16.48 -9.80
CA PRO A 10 -0.84 17.49 -8.78
C PRO A 10 -2.09 18.22 -8.28
N GLU A 11 -3.05 18.49 -9.17
CA GLU A 11 -4.33 19.12 -8.82
C GLU A 11 -5.16 18.21 -7.91
N TYR A 12 -5.19 16.90 -8.19
CA TYR A 12 -5.87 15.93 -7.33
C TYR A 12 -5.26 15.93 -5.92
N ALA A 13 -3.93 15.86 -5.80
CA ALA A 13 -3.26 15.84 -4.50
C ALA A 13 -3.54 17.12 -3.69
N LYS A 14 -3.44 18.29 -4.32
CA LYS A 14 -3.79 19.58 -3.67
C LYS A 14 -5.25 19.63 -3.25
N ALA A 15 -6.16 19.16 -4.12
CA ALA A 15 -7.59 19.12 -3.80
C ALA A 15 -7.88 18.20 -2.61
N ALA A 16 -7.23 17.04 -2.52
CA ALA A 16 -7.35 16.14 -1.38
C ALA A 16 -6.85 16.80 -0.08
N GLN A 17 -5.72 17.50 -0.13
CA GLN A 17 -5.16 18.21 1.03
C GLN A 17 -6.09 19.32 1.54
N VAL A 18 -6.60 20.17 0.63
CA VAL A 18 -7.55 21.23 0.97
C VAL A 18 -8.85 20.64 1.50
N SER A 19 -9.37 19.58 0.87
CA SER A 19 -10.60 18.91 1.31
C SER A 19 -10.46 18.36 2.73
N GLY A 20 -9.31 17.77 3.07
CA GLY A 20 -9.06 17.29 4.42
C GLY A 20 -8.93 18.40 5.46
N GLN A 21 -8.34 19.55 5.10
CA GLN A 21 -8.34 20.74 5.98
C GLN A 21 -9.76 21.25 6.24
N LEU A 22 -10.60 21.32 5.19
CA LEU A 22 -11.99 21.73 5.31
C LEU A 22 -12.82 20.75 6.16
N ALA A 23 -12.62 19.45 5.97
CA ALA A 23 -13.30 18.42 6.76
C ALA A 23 -12.98 18.55 8.25
N ARG A 24 -11.70 18.80 8.60
CA ARG A 24 -11.30 19.08 9.99
C ARG A 24 -11.92 20.36 10.53
N LEU A 25 -11.98 21.43 9.73
CA LEU A 25 -12.65 22.67 10.10
C LEU A 25 -14.14 22.45 10.41
N LEU A 26 -14.80 21.59 9.65
CA LEU A 26 -16.20 21.22 9.83
C LEU A 26 -16.44 20.13 10.89
N GLY A 27 -15.38 19.55 11.47
CA GLY A 27 -15.47 18.49 12.47
C GLY A 27 -16.00 17.15 11.94
N VAL A 28 -15.83 16.86 10.64
CA VAL A 28 -16.30 15.62 10.00
C VAL A 28 -15.15 14.77 9.45
N PRO A 29 -15.31 13.43 9.35
CA PRO A 29 -14.31 12.59 8.72
C PRO A 29 -14.13 12.91 7.24
N PHE A 30 -12.90 12.82 6.76
CA PHE A 30 -12.53 12.97 5.36
C PHE A 30 -12.29 11.61 4.71
N ARG A 31 -12.93 11.36 3.55
CA ARG A 31 -12.62 10.22 2.69
C ARG A 31 -11.90 10.69 1.44
N SER A 32 -10.82 10.00 1.07
CA SER A 32 -10.10 10.16 -0.20
C SER A 32 -9.92 8.80 -0.89
N SER A 33 -9.07 8.73 -1.94
CA SER A 33 -8.84 7.50 -2.71
C SER A 33 -7.40 7.37 -3.22
N ASN A 34 -7.00 6.14 -3.54
CA ASN A 34 -5.82 5.85 -4.36
C ASN A 34 -6.29 5.61 -5.82
N VAL A 35 -6.05 6.57 -6.72
CA VAL A 35 -6.63 6.56 -8.07
C VAL A 35 -5.59 6.74 -9.16
N THR A 36 -5.82 6.06 -10.28
CA THR A 36 -5.01 6.16 -11.51
C THR A 36 -5.87 5.99 -12.76
N ALA A 37 -5.46 6.67 -13.83
CA ALA A 37 -5.99 6.54 -15.19
C ALA A 37 -5.25 5.47 -16.01
N ALA A 38 -4.18 4.86 -15.47
CA ALA A 38 -3.37 3.88 -16.17
C ALA A 38 -4.20 2.68 -16.65
N ASN A 39 -3.93 2.22 -17.86
CA ASN A 39 -4.62 1.06 -18.45
C ASN A 39 -4.02 -0.27 -17.99
N ASP A 40 -2.77 -0.27 -17.52
CA ASP A 40 -2.02 -1.46 -17.12
C ASP A 40 -1.20 -1.17 -15.86
N VAL A 41 -0.59 -2.20 -15.27
CA VAL A 41 0.27 -2.11 -14.10
C VAL A 41 1.67 -1.68 -14.52
N ASP A 42 1.80 -0.43 -14.90
CA ASP A 42 3.05 0.15 -15.41
C ASP A 42 3.56 1.29 -14.50
N ALA A 43 4.51 2.08 -15.03
CA ALA A 43 5.04 3.24 -14.33
C ALA A 43 3.94 4.28 -14.03
N GLN A 44 2.98 4.49 -14.94
CA GLN A 44 1.86 5.41 -14.74
C GLN A 44 1.00 4.98 -13.57
N ALA A 45 0.63 3.69 -13.53
CA ALA A 45 -0.14 3.14 -12.43
C ALA A 45 0.56 3.40 -11.08
N ALA A 46 1.88 3.27 -11.02
CA ALA A 46 2.65 3.48 -9.81
C ALA A 46 2.72 4.96 -9.40
N TYR A 47 3.14 5.86 -10.29
CA TYR A 47 3.35 7.26 -9.89
C TYR A 47 2.03 8.01 -9.64
N GLU A 48 0.96 7.71 -10.37
CA GLU A 48 -0.35 8.33 -10.13
C GLU A 48 -0.96 7.86 -8.82
N SER A 49 -0.81 6.57 -8.51
CA SER A 49 -1.27 6.00 -7.24
C SER A 49 -0.50 6.60 -6.07
N MET A 50 0.83 6.67 -6.17
CA MET A 50 1.69 7.30 -5.17
C MET A 50 1.33 8.78 -4.95
N MET A 51 1.09 9.55 -6.02
CA MET A 51 0.66 10.95 -5.91
C MET A 51 -0.70 11.10 -5.23
N SER A 52 -1.65 10.21 -5.56
CA SER A 52 -2.97 10.16 -4.94
C SER A 52 -2.87 9.83 -3.44
N LEU A 53 -2.05 8.84 -3.08
CA LEU A 53 -1.80 8.46 -1.69
C LEU A 53 -1.15 9.58 -0.90
N TRP A 54 -0.14 10.26 -1.45
CA TRP A 54 0.45 11.44 -0.82
C TRP A 54 -0.61 12.50 -0.52
N GLY A 55 -1.47 12.82 -1.50
CA GLY A 55 -2.58 13.77 -1.30
C GLY A 55 -3.56 13.32 -0.23
N ALA A 56 -3.95 12.04 -0.22
CA ALA A 56 -4.88 11.47 0.75
C ALA A 56 -4.30 11.48 2.18
N VAL A 57 -3.09 10.96 2.36
CA VAL A 57 -2.43 10.79 3.66
C VAL A 57 -2.08 12.15 4.25
N THR A 58 -1.43 13.03 3.50
CA THR A 58 -1.08 14.38 3.98
C THR A 58 -2.30 15.29 4.11
N GLY A 59 -3.37 15.00 3.38
CA GLY A 59 -4.68 15.60 3.60
C GLY A 59 -5.35 15.16 4.90
N GLY A 60 -4.87 14.11 5.56
CA GLY A 60 -5.45 13.57 6.78
C GLY A 60 -6.75 12.81 6.54
N ALA A 61 -6.82 12.04 5.45
CA ALA A 61 -7.96 11.17 5.17
C ALA A 61 -8.15 10.13 6.29
N ASN A 62 -9.36 10.03 6.82
CA ASN A 62 -9.76 9.00 7.78
C ASN A 62 -10.07 7.67 7.11
N LEU A 63 -10.49 7.73 5.84
CA LEU A 63 -10.76 6.56 5.01
C LEU A 63 -10.18 6.78 3.62
N ILE A 64 -9.35 5.84 3.16
CA ILE A 64 -8.91 5.77 1.78
C ILE A 64 -9.70 4.64 1.12
N LEU A 65 -10.76 4.99 0.40
CA LEU A 65 -11.52 4.00 -0.37
C LEU A 65 -10.81 3.73 -1.69
N HIS A 66 -10.94 2.52 -2.22
CA HIS A 66 -10.14 2.06 -3.37
C HIS A 66 -8.64 2.13 -3.10
N ALA A 67 -8.22 1.94 -1.84
CA ALA A 67 -6.81 1.99 -1.45
C ALA A 67 -5.92 1.06 -2.28
N ALA A 68 -6.46 -0.06 -2.76
CA ALA A 68 -5.73 -1.03 -3.57
C ALA A 68 -6.55 -1.62 -4.72
N GLY A 69 -5.88 -1.87 -5.85
CA GLY A 69 -6.40 -2.64 -6.99
C GLY A 69 -7.02 -1.83 -8.12
N TRP A 70 -7.13 -0.50 -7.96
CA TRP A 70 -7.74 0.40 -8.94
C TRP A 70 -6.90 0.55 -10.21
N LEU A 71 -7.51 0.32 -11.38
CA LEU A 71 -6.96 0.61 -12.72
C LEU A 71 -8.02 1.16 -13.67
N ASN A 72 -7.56 1.68 -14.81
CA ASN A 72 -8.36 2.10 -15.95
C ASN A 72 -9.46 3.09 -15.54
N GLY A 73 -9.07 4.11 -14.76
CA GLY A 73 -10.01 5.11 -14.25
C GLY A 73 -11.14 4.55 -13.39
N GLY A 74 -10.94 3.37 -12.78
CA GLY A 74 -11.92 2.70 -11.92
C GLY A 74 -12.73 1.61 -12.62
N LEU A 75 -12.45 1.35 -13.90
CA LEU A 75 -13.14 0.30 -14.68
C LEU A 75 -12.53 -1.09 -14.48
N THR A 76 -11.44 -1.21 -13.72
CA THR A 76 -10.75 -2.48 -13.53
C THR A 76 -10.27 -2.64 -12.09
N ALA A 77 -10.54 -3.83 -11.52
CA ALA A 77 -9.91 -4.31 -10.31
C ALA A 77 -8.84 -5.34 -10.71
N SER A 78 -7.57 -5.00 -10.54
CA SER A 78 -6.44 -5.89 -10.86
C SER A 78 -5.82 -6.48 -9.60
N PHE A 79 -5.55 -7.78 -9.60
CA PHE A 79 -4.90 -8.47 -8.50
C PHE A 79 -3.42 -8.08 -8.37
N GLU A 80 -2.71 -7.94 -9.48
CA GLU A 80 -1.32 -7.45 -9.49
C GLU A 80 -1.27 -6.02 -8.94
N LYS A 81 -2.18 -5.15 -9.40
CA LYS A 81 -2.27 -3.78 -8.89
C LYS A 81 -2.63 -3.75 -7.40
N LEU A 82 -3.44 -4.68 -6.92
CA LEU A 82 -3.77 -4.79 -5.49
C LEU A 82 -2.51 -5.05 -4.66
N ILE A 83 -1.65 -5.96 -5.09
CA ILE A 83 -0.39 -6.26 -4.38
C ILE A 83 0.59 -5.08 -4.47
N ILE A 84 0.69 -4.42 -5.62
CA ILE A 84 1.53 -3.22 -5.74
C ILE A 84 0.99 -2.10 -4.85
N ASP A 85 -0.32 -1.87 -4.82
CA ASP A 85 -0.89 -0.86 -3.93
C ASP A 85 -0.71 -1.23 -2.46
N ALA A 86 -0.74 -2.51 -2.10
CA ALA A 86 -0.41 -2.95 -0.74
C ALA A 86 1.03 -2.59 -0.35
N GLU A 87 2.01 -2.71 -1.27
CA GLU A 87 3.37 -2.18 -1.07
C GLU A 87 3.33 -0.66 -0.82
N LEU A 88 2.63 0.11 -1.66
CA LEU A 88 2.56 1.57 -1.51
C LEU A 88 1.89 1.98 -0.18
N LEU A 89 0.85 1.26 0.23
CA LEU A 89 0.16 1.48 1.51
C LEU A 89 1.06 1.12 2.69
N GLN A 90 1.85 0.04 2.59
CA GLN A 90 2.83 -0.31 3.62
C GLN A 90 3.92 0.76 3.73
N MET A 91 4.40 1.31 2.61
CA MET A 91 5.33 2.44 2.60
C MET A 91 4.72 3.68 3.27
N MET A 92 3.45 3.99 2.98
CA MET A 92 2.73 5.10 3.62
C MET A 92 2.53 4.88 5.13
N ALA A 93 2.22 3.65 5.54
CA ALA A 93 2.10 3.29 6.95
C ALA A 93 3.43 3.50 7.68
N ALA A 94 4.54 3.01 7.12
CA ALA A 94 5.88 3.22 7.66
C ALA A 94 6.28 4.71 7.68
N TRP A 95 5.89 5.49 6.67
CA TRP A 95 6.14 6.94 6.65
C TRP A 95 5.37 7.68 7.75
N CYS A 96 4.16 7.22 8.10
CA CYS A 96 3.37 7.79 9.19
C CYS A 96 3.91 7.42 10.58
N GLU A 97 4.82 6.46 10.70
CA GLU A 97 5.47 6.15 11.97
C GLU A 97 6.37 7.34 12.40
N PRO A 98 6.21 7.85 13.64
CA PRO A 98 7.07 8.92 14.12
C PRO A 98 8.53 8.50 14.17
N LEU A 99 9.42 9.44 13.88
CA LEU A 99 10.85 9.24 14.09
C LEU A 99 11.14 8.94 15.57
N THR A 100 11.73 7.78 15.83
CA THR A 100 12.23 7.43 17.17
C THR A 100 13.52 8.21 17.43
N VAL A 101 13.55 9.00 18.49
CA VAL A 101 14.73 9.79 18.89
C VAL A 101 15.16 9.35 20.29
N ASP A 102 16.15 8.47 20.34
CA ASP A 102 16.76 7.95 21.57
C ASP A 102 18.26 7.68 21.36
N ALA A 103 18.96 7.26 22.42
CA ALA A 103 20.39 6.98 22.35
C ALA A 103 20.74 5.93 21.28
N SER A 104 19.87 4.93 21.09
CA SER A 104 20.07 3.89 20.09
C SER A 104 19.86 4.45 18.69
N SER A 105 18.79 5.19 18.40
CA SER A 105 18.52 5.71 17.06
C SER A 105 19.51 6.81 16.65
N LEU A 106 20.08 7.54 17.61
CA LEU A 106 21.16 8.49 17.36
C LEU A 106 22.51 7.81 17.06
N ALA A 107 22.74 6.59 17.56
CA ALA A 107 23.90 5.75 17.29
C ALA A 107 25.28 6.43 17.50
N LEU A 108 25.37 7.40 18.40
CA LEU A 108 26.58 8.24 18.58
C LEU A 108 27.81 7.43 19.01
N GLU A 109 27.63 6.37 19.81
CA GLU A 109 28.72 5.47 20.21
C GLU A 109 29.27 4.70 19.01
N ALA A 110 28.40 4.10 18.21
CA ALA A 110 28.80 3.39 17.00
C ALA A 110 29.57 4.31 16.02
N VAL A 111 29.14 5.56 15.87
CA VAL A 111 29.84 6.56 15.03
C VAL A 111 31.25 6.85 15.56
N ARG A 112 31.40 6.99 16.89
CA ARG A 112 32.71 7.21 17.52
C ARG A 112 33.62 5.99 17.38
N ASP A 113 33.09 4.80 17.56
CA ASP A 113 33.85 3.54 17.52
C ASP A 113 34.35 3.22 16.11
N VAL A 114 33.53 3.46 15.08
CA VAL A 114 33.91 3.23 13.68
C VAL A 114 34.91 4.27 13.19
N GLY A 115 34.75 5.53 13.60
CA GLY A 115 35.62 6.62 13.21
C GLY A 115 35.57 7.00 11.72
N PRO A 116 36.40 7.96 11.29
CA PRO A 116 36.44 8.42 9.90
C PRO A 116 36.82 7.31 8.93
N ALA A 117 36.15 7.26 7.77
CA ALA A 117 36.38 6.31 6.68
C ALA A 117 36.16 4.81 7.01
N GLY A 118 35.60 4.48 8.18
CA GLY A 118 35.18 3.11 8.51
C GLY A 118 33.82 2.72 7.91
N HIS A 119 33.35 1.51 8.23
CA HIS A 119 32.03 1.01 7.83
C HIS A 119 31.27 0.39 9.00
N PHE A 120 29.94 0.39 8.94
CA PHE A 120 29.08 -0.03 10.05
C PHE A 120 28.62 -1.50 10.01
N PHE A 121 28.83 -2.20 8.89
CA PHE A 121 28.23 -3.53 8.64
C PHE A 121 28.46 -4.58 9.74
N GLY A 122 29.64 -4.60 10.35
CA GLY A 122 30.00 -5.55 11.41
C GLY A 122 29.86 -5.02 12.83
N THR A 123 29.33 -3.81 13.02
CA THR A 123 29.21 -3.23 14.36
C THR A 123 28.14 -3.93 15.17
N ALA A 124 28.33 -4.01 16.49
CA ALA A 124 27.31 -4.54 17.40
C ALA A 124 25.96 -3.81 17.24
N HIS A 125 26.01 -2.50 16.99
CA HIS A 125 24.83 -1.68 16.73
C HIS A 125 24.04 -2.15 15.50
N THR A 126 24.72 -2.37 14.37
CA THR A 126 24.08 -2.86 13.14
C THR A 126 23.57 -4.28 13.31
N LEU A 127 24.37 -5.20 13.87
CA LEU A 127 23.97 -6.60 14.05
C LEU A 127 22.74 -6.74 14.95
N ALA A 128 22.65 -5.94 16.02
CA ALA A 128 21.51 -5.97 16.94
C ALA A 128 20.19 -5.50 16.31
N ARG A 129 20.23 -4.78 15.18
CA ARG A 129 19.06 -4.13 14.57
C ARG A 129 18.86 -4.48 13.10
N TYR A 130 19.76 -5.25 12.50
CA TYR A 130 19.78 -5.55 11.07
C TYR A 130 18.42 -6.04 10.56
N GLU A 131 17.77 -6.90 11.34
CA GLU A 131 16.49 -7.50 10.96
C GLU A 131 15.30 -6.53 11.11
N THR A 132 15.38 -5.54 12.00
CA THR A 132 14.21 -4.75 12.44
C THR A 132 14.31 -3.26 12.13
N ALA A 133 15.48 -2.75 11.76
CA ALA A 133 15.71 -1.31 11.60
C ALA A 133 15.10 -0.71 10.33
N PHE A 134 14.89 -1.53 9.30
CA PHE A 134 14.52 -1.04 7.97
C PHE A 134 13.25 -1.69 7.44
N TYR A 135 12.53 -0.91 6.63
CA TYR A 135 11.38 -1.35 5.86
C TYR A 135 11.71 -2.58 5.02
N ARG A 136 10.81 -3.57 5.04
CA ARG A 136 10.91 -4.78 4.23
C ARG A 136 9.87 -4.74 3.12
N PRO A 137 10.27 -4.71 1.84
CA PRO A 137 9.32 -4.67 0.74
C PRO A 137 8.61 -6.00 0.54
N LEU A 138 7.35 -5.92 0.13
CA LEU A 138 6.56 -7.00 -0.45
C LEU A 138 6.91 -7.22 -1.93
N VAL A 139 7.06 -6.14 -2.71
CA VAL A 139 7.23 -6.20 -4.19
C VAL A 139 8.56 -5.63 -4.68
N SER A 140 9.09 -4.60 -4.01
CA SER A 140 10.32 -3.93 -4.46
C SER A 140 11.52 -4.90 -4.45
N ASN A 141 12.37 -4.85 -5.48
CA ASN A 141 13.59 -5.63 -5.57
C ASN A 141 14.80 -4.67 -5.51
N TRP A 142 15.71 -4.91 -4.57
CA TRP A 142 16.93 -4.12 -4.35
C TRP A 142 18.21 -4.92 -4.60
N ASP A 143 18.09 -6.09 -5.25
CA ASP A 143 19.21 -6.81 -5.82
C ASP A 143 19.96 -5.89 -6.79
N ASN A 144 21.29 -6.04 -6.85
CA ASN A 144 22.06 -5.43 -7.93
C ASN A 144 21.67 -6.05 -9.29
N TYR A 145 22.07 -5.40 -10.39
CA TYR A 145 21.68 -5.81 -11.74
C TYR A 145 22.05 -7.26 -12.05
N ASP A 146 23.27 -7.69 -11.72
CA ASP A 146 23.75 -9.04 -12.04
C ASP A 146 22.92 -10.10 -11.30
N THR A 147 22.66 -9.89 -10.01
CA THR A 147 21.82 -10.79 -9.20
C THR A 147 20.37 -10.80 -9.70
N TRP A 148 19.79 -9.64 -10.00
CA TRP A 148 18.44 -9.53 -10.57
C TRP A 148 18.33 -10.28 -11.90
N LYS A 149 19.36 -10.15 -12.75
CA LYS A 149 19.42 -10.82 -14.06
C LYS A 149 19.55 -12.33 -13.93
N GLU A 150 20.44 -12.81 -13.06
CA GLU A 150 20.59 -14.24 -12.76
C GLU A 150 19.30 -14.87 -12.20
N ARG A 151 18.51 -14.08 -11.46
CA ARG A 151 17.21 -14.48 -10.91
C ARG A 151 16.04 -14.31 -11.88
N GLY A 152 16.31 -14.14 -13.18
CA GLY A 152 15.29 -14.15 -14.23
C GLY A 152 14.70 -12.79 -14.58
N SER A 153 15.28 -11.69 -14.08
CA SER A 153 14.93 -10.32 -14.51
C SER A 153 13.45 -9.97 -14.31
N GLU A 154 12.81 -10.49 -13.26
CA GLU A 154 11.38 -10.28 -13.05
C GLU A 154 11.07 -8.78 -12.88
N THR A 155 9.94 -8.35 -13.43
CA THR A 155 9.38 -7.00 -13.24
C THR A 155 8.44 -6.98 -12.03
N ALA A 156 8.10 -5.78 -11.54
CA ALA A 156 7.20 -5.65 -10.38
C ALA A 156 5.82 -6.32 -10.59
N PRO A 157 5.15 -6.20 -11.76
CA PRO A 157 3.89 -6.88 -12.01
C PRO A 157 4.00 -8.41 -11.97
N LEU A 158 5.10 -8.98 -12.47
CA LEU A 158 5.34 -10.43 -12.42
C LEU A 158 5.51 -10.92 -10.98
N ARG A 159 6.27 -10.18 -10.16
CA ARG A 159 6.40 -10.48 -8.73
C ARG A 159 5.06 -10.37 -8.01
N ALA A 160 4.30 -9.31 -8.28
CA ALA A 160 2.95 -9.12 -7.74
C ALA A 160 2.00 -10.27 -8.13
N ASN A 161 2.08 -10.75 -9.37
CA ASN A 161 1.29 -11.90 -9.85
C ASN A 161 1.55 -13.16 -9.02
N ARG A 162 2.83 -13.46 -8.78
CA ARG A 162 3.24 -14.62 -7.96
C ARG A 162 2.74 -14.48 -6.52
N ILE A 163 2.82 -13.28 -5.95
CA ILE A 163 2.42 -13.02 -4.56
C ILE A 163 0.92 -13.22 -4.37
N TRP A 164 0.05 -12.62 -5.20
CA TRP A 164 -1.40 -12.78 -4.99
C TRP A 164 -1.85 -14.23 -5.16
N LYS A 165 -1.27 -14.95 -6.12
CA LYS A 165 -1.57 -16.38 -6.32
C LYS A 165 -1.19 -17.21 -5.11
N LYS A 166 -0.03 -16.94 -4.52
CA LYS A 166 0.41 -17.59 -3.29
C LYS A 166 -0.53 -17.27 -2.12
N LEU A 167 -0.88 -16.00 -1.94
CA LEU A 167 -1.80 -15.58 -0.86
C LEU A 167 -3.17 -16.27 -0.96
N LEU A 168 -3.70 -16.45 -2.17
CA LEU A 168 -4.95 -17.20 -2.37
C LEU A 168 -4.77 -18.71 -2.10
N ALA A 169 -3.66 -19.30 -2.54
CA ALA A 169 -3.39 -20.71 -2.32
C ALA A 169 -3.22 -21.04 -0.82
N ASP A 170 -2.64 -20.11 -0.06
CA ASP A 170 -2.38 -20.26 1.38
C ASP A 170 -3.54 -19.77 2.27
N TYR A 171 -4.61 -19.19 1.69
CA TYR A 171 -5.69 -18.58 2.47
C TYR A 171 -6.47 -19.61 3.29
N VAL A 172 -6.67 -19.29 4.57
CA VAL A 172 -7.56 -20.02 5.47
C VAL A 172 -8.64 -19.06 5.97
N GLU A 173 -9.90 -19.42 5.77
CA GLU A 173 -11.04 -18.59 6.19
C GLU A 173 -11.05 -18.41 7.72
N PRO A 174 -11.17 -17.17 8.24
CA PRO A 174 -11.30 -16.93 9.67
C PRO A 174 -12.54 -17.62 10.27
N ALA A 175 -12.38 -18.21 11.46
CA ALA A 175 -13.46 -18.85 12.17
C ALA A 175 -14.64 -17.88 12.37
N THR A 176 -15.83 -18.30 11.93
CA THR A 176 -17.08 -17.54 12.09
C THR A 176 -18.03 -18.34 12.97
N ASP A 177 -18.78 -17.66 13.85
CA ASP A 177 -19.83 -18.30 14.63
C ASP A 177 -20.84 -19.01 13.70
N PRO A 178 -21.08 -20.33 13.86
CA PRO A 178 -21.95 -21.08 12.97
C PRO A 178 -23.38 -20.56 12.93
N GLY A 179 -23.93 -20.12 14.08
CA GLY A 179 -25.29 -19.60 14.17
C GLY A 179 -25.46 -18.28 13.41
N ARG A 180 -24.47 -17.39 13.46
CA ARG A 180 -24.43 -16.16 12.65
C ARG A 180 -24.34 -16.47 11.16
N ARG A 181 -23.50 -17.43 10.76
CA ARG A 181 -23.39 -17.84 9.36
C ARG A 181 -24.72 -18.38 8.83
N GLU A 182 -25.36 -19.27 9.58
CA GLU A 182 -26.67 -19.81 9.23
C GLU A 182 -27.74 -18.71 9.12
N ALA A 183 -27.75 -17.74 10.04
CA ALA A 183 -28.68 -16.61 10.01
C ALA A 183 -28.49 -15.74 8.75
N ILE A 184 -27.24 -15.47 8.34
CA ILE A 184 -26.91 -14.74 7.12
C ILE A 184 -27.40 -15.53 5.90
N ASP A 185 -27.11 -16.82 5.83
CA ASP A 185 -27.50 -17.69 4.71
C ASP A 185 -29.02 -17.78 4.58
N ALA A 186 -29.74 -17.92 5.70
CA ALA A 186 -31.20 -17.94 5.74
C ALA A 186 -31.81 -16.60 5.26
N PHE A 187 -31.24 -15.47 5.69
CA PHE A 187 -31.66 -14.15 5.22
C PHE A 187 -31.46 -14.02 3.71
N VAL A 188 -30.28 -14.36 3.18
CA VAL A 188 -29.97 -14.29 1.74
C VAL A 188 -30.92 -15.17 0.94
N ARG A 189 -31.15 -16.41 1.38
CA ARG A 189 -32.08 -17.35 0.72
C ARG A 189 -33.50 -16.77 0.68
N THR A 190 -34.01 -16.29 1.81
CA THR A 190 -35.34 -15.69 1.91
C THR A 190 -35.50 -14.49 0.95
N ARG A 191 -34.49 -13.60 0.90
CA ARG A 191 -34.51 -12.46 -0.03
C ARG A 191 -34.51 -12.91 -1.49
N LYS A 192 -33.67 -13.88 -1.85
CA LYS A 192 -33.63 -14.43 -3.23
C LYS A 192 -34.98 -15.05 -3.62
N GLU A 193 -35.58 -15.85 -2.76
CA GLU A 193 -36.90 -16.45 -3.03
C GLU A 193 -37.99 -15.40 -3.18
N ALA A 194 -38.00 -14.34 -2.36
CA ALA A 194 -38.96 -13.26 -2.47
C ALA A 194 -38.87 -12.51 -3.81
N TYR A 195 -37.68 -12.38 -4.41
CA TYR A 195 -37.49 -11.79 -5.74
C TYR A 195 -37.83 -12.75 -6.90
N LEU A 196 -37.80 -14.05 -6.66
CA LEU A 196 -38.07 -15.09 -7.66
C LEU A 196 -39.55 -15.53 -7.68
N ARG A 197 -40.36 -15.09 -6.70
CA ARG A 197 -41.81 -15.26 -6.73
C ARG A 197 -42.41 -14.18 -7.62
N PRO A 198 -43.23 -14.54 -8.63
CA PRO A 198 -43.88 -13.58 -9.53
C PRO A 198 -44.86 -12.66 -8.80
#